data_AF-A0A811Q4X0-F1
#
_entry.id   AF-A0A811Q4X0-F1
#
_cell.length_a   1.000
_cell.length_b   1.000
_cell.length_c   1.000
_cell.angle_alpha   90.00
_cell.angle_beta   90.00
_cell.angle_gamma   90.00
#
_symmetry.space_group_name_H-M   'P 1'
#
loop_
_entity.id
_entity.type
_entity.pdbx_description
1 polymer ?
#
loop_
_entity_poly.entity_id
_entity_poly.type
_entity_poly.pdbx_seq_one_letter_code
_entity_poly.pdbx_strand_id
1 'polypeptide(L)'
;MEQLKEKIRGTESEILQMETRLDELRRLQGQINTKATERSTLFTLQQQQYAALSEENEDTDEELMEWQTKFEERIALLETKISKFGRDMEDEASNSSRLSKQYSELTHEIGKLQAEADAHQNMKDERDMDIKNIFTKHNLGPVPESPFTNDVAMDLTNRIKVRLSNLENDLQEKKKSNEDQLDVLWKRYLKINARYSEVDGQIQSKTESMQIEVERKTLALGERDYDSIINQKRTEMFSLDQKIKVLQREKDTINRNADERVKLGLKKDALESSKVNEHKDKIRRVLRGRLPSEKDMKKEINQAFWDTLSIEVDDLRDQHRIINEDLSSAQVRWHTAREVKVKASNILERFQKSEDELVLLAEEKEQLIVEKKLLEESLDPLSKERESLLQEYNALKQRFDEEYHQLAERKRDFQQELDALGRLNMKIKGYLDSKKIKRLKELQGKHALCYSQLQNCKAKHKDILAELNKSKELLQGQGQLKRNIDDNLNYRKTKAEVERLTRDIESLEERVLSIGSSSAIEADLKRHSQEKERLNSEVLFIQSSN
;
A
#
# COMPACT_ATOMS: atom_id res chain seq x y z
N MET A 1 -113.64 -98.93 -80.36
CA MET A 1 -112.37 -98.93 -79.59
C MET A 1 -111.49 -97.75 -79.94
N GLU A 2 -111.09 -97.55 -81.21
CA GLU A 2 -110.08 -96.52 -81.53
C GLU A 2 -110.53 -95.06 -81.32
N GLN A 3 -111.81 -94.75 -81.57
CA GLN A 3 -112.37 -93.43 -81.24
C GLN A 3 -112.41 -93.12 -79.73
N LEU A 4 -112.51 -94.14 -78.86
CA LEU A 4 -112.52 -93.97 -77.41
C LEU A 4 -111.10 -93.71 -76.87
N LYS A 5 -110.09 -94.38 -77.43
CA LYS A 5 -108.68 -94.11 -77.11
C LYS A 5 -108.24 -92.71 -77.54
N GLU A 6 -108.70 -92.23 -78.70
CA GLU A 6 -108.42 -90.87 -79.18
C GLU A 6 -109.01 -89.82 -78.22
N LYS A 7 -110.24 -90.05 -77.73
CA LYS A 7 -110.87 -89.19 -76.72
C LYS A 7 -110.10 -89.19 -75.40
N ILE A 8 -109.72 -90.36 -74.88
CA ILE A 8 -108.92 -90.47 -73.63
C ILE A 8 -107.60 -89.70 -73.77
N ARG A 9 -106.89 -89.86 -74.90
CA ARG A 9 -105.64 -89.14 -75.18
C ARG A 9 -105.83 -87.62 -75.23
N GLY A 10 -106.96 -87.17 -75.81
CA GLY A 10 -107.37 -85.77 -75.82
C GLY A 10 -107.63 -85.23 -74.41
N THR A 11 -108.40 -85.97 -73.59
CA THR A 11 -108.66 -85.61 -72.19
C THR A 11 -107.38 -85.60 -71.35
N GLU A 12 -106.44 -86.52 -71.61
CA GLU A 12 -105.13 -86.54 -70.95
C GLU A 12 -104.25 -85.35 -71.30
N SER A 13 -104.25 -84.93 -72.56
CA SER A 13 -103.54 -83.72 -72.99
C SER A 13 -104.14 -82.46 -72.35
N GLU A 14 -105.47 -82.40 -72.22
CA GLU A 14 -106.17 -81.29 -71.53
C GLU A 14 -105.85 -81.28 -70.04
N ILE A 15 -105.84 -82.45 -69.37
CA ILE A 15 -105.43 -82.60 -67.96
C ILE A 15 -103.99 -82.09 -67.77
N LEU A 16 -103.04 -82.53 -68.59
CA LEU A 16 -101.63 -82.10 -68.50
C LEU A 16 -101.49 -80.59 -68.72
N GLN A 17 -102.26 -80.01 -69.66
CA GLN A 17 -102.27 -78.57 -69.92
C GLN A 17 -102.86 -77.80 -68.73
N MET A 18 -103.91 -78.32 -68.08
CA MET A 18 -104.49 -77.73 -66.87
C MET A 18 -103.57 -77.86 -65.65
N GLU A 19 -102.86 -78.98 -65.48
CA GLU A 19 -101.83 -79.18 -64.45
C GLU A 19 -100.68 -78.19 -64.63
N THR A 20 -100.22 -78.00 -65.86
CA THR A 20 -99.17 -77.02 -66.18
C THR A 20 -99.61 -75.59 -65.86
N ARG A 21 -100.87 -75.23 -66.18
CA ARG A 21 -101.46 -73.93 -65.82
C ARG A 21 -101.60 -73.76 -64.30
N LEU A 22 -101.95 -74.82 -63.57
CA LEU A 22 -102.05 -74.80 -62.11
C LEU A 22 -100.68 -74.66 -61.43
N ASP A 23 -99.66 -75.33 -61.93
CA ASP A 23 -98.29 -75.18 -61.45
C ASP A 23 -97.75 -73.78 -61.73
N GLU A 24 -98.06 -73.19 -62.89
CA GLU A 24 -97.73 -71.80 -63.19
C GLU A 24 -98.47 -70.82 -62.26
N LEU A 25 -99.76 -71.05 -61.98
CA LEU A 25 -100.52 -70.27 -61.00
C LEU A 25 -99.92 -70.35 -59.59
N ARG A 26 -99.58 -71.55 -59.12
CA ARG A 26 -98.93 -71.74 -57.80
C ARG A 26 -97.59 -71.02 -57.73
N ARG A 27 -96.80 -71.08 -58.82
CA ARG A 27 -95.51 -70.39 -58.92
C ARG A 27 -95.69 -68.86 -58.88
N LEU A 28 -96.63 -68.32 -59.65
CA LEU A 28 -96.94 -66.89 -59.66
C LEU A 28 -97.49 -66.43 -58.30
N GLN A 29 -98.37 -67.22 -57.67
CA GLN A 29 -98.88 -66.94 -56.33
C GLN A 29 -97.77 -66.95 -55.28
N GLY A 30 -96.79 -67.87 -55.40
CA GLY A 30 -95.59 -67.86 -54.56
C GLY A 30 -94.78 -66.57 -54.71
N GLN A 31 -94.56 -66.10 -55.95
CA GLN A 31 -93.87 -64.85 -56.23
C GLN A 31 -94.63 -63.61 -55.70
N ILE A 32 -95.96 -63.59 -55.85
CA ILE A 32 -96.83 -62.55 -55.29
C ILE A 32 -96.70 -62.53 -53.77
N ASN A 33 -96.78 -63.68 -53.10
CA ASN A 33 -96.70 -63.76 -51.65
C ASN A 33 -95.33 -63.28 -51.13
N THR A 34 -94.23 -63.66 -51.78
CA THR A 34 -92.88 -63.19 -51.42
C THR A 34 -92.75 -61.67 -51.59
N LYS A 35 -93.12 -61.14 -52.77
CA LYS A 35 -93.06 -59.70 -53.05
C LYS A 35 -94.02 -58.90 -52.17
N ALA A 36 -95.20 -59.44 -51.84
CA ALA A 36 -96.16 -58.80 -50.95
C ALA A 36 -95.64 -58.74 -49.50
N THR A 37 -94.91 -59.77 -49.06
CA THR A 37 -94.24 -59.76 -47.76
C THR A 37 -93.12 -58.72 -47.72
N GLU A 38 -92.27 -58.68 -48.75
CA GLU A 38 -91.22 -57.66 -48.90
C GLU A 38 -91.80 -56.25 -48.95
N ARG A 39 -92.83 -56.02 -49.78
CA ARG A 39 -93.55 -54.74 -49.85
C ARG A 39 -94.12 -54.35 -48.49
N SER A 40 -94.74 -55.28 -47.77
CA SER A 40 -95.31 -55.00 -46.43
C SER A 40 -94.24 -54.56 -45.43
N THR A 41 -93.08 -55.22 -45.43
CA THR A 41 -91.95 -54.84 -44.56
C THR A 41 -91.38 -53.47 -44.92
N LEU A 42 -91.16 -53.20 -46.22
CA LEU A 42 -90.64 -51.92 -46.69
C LEU A 42 -91.66 -50.79 -46.54
N PHE A 43 -92.95 -51.08 -46.68
CA PHE A 43 -94.02 -50.11 -46.44
C PHE A 43 -94.09 -49.72 -44.96
N THR A 44 -93.90 -50.68 -44.05
CA THR A 44 -93.80 -50.39 -42.62
C THR A 44 -92.58 -49.52 -42.31
N LEU A 45 -91.43 -49.83 -42.92
CA LEU A 45 -90.21 -49.02 -42.80
C LEU A 45 -90.38 -47.61 -43.39
N GLN A 46 -91.05 -47.50 -44.55
CA GLN A 46 -91.38 -46.23 -45.19
C GLN A 46 -92.21 -45.34 -44.25
N GLN A 47 -93.22 -45.90 -43.59
CA GLN A 47 -94.06 -45.14 -42.66
C GLN A 47 -93.30 -44.70 -41.42
N GLN A 48 -92.37 -45.51 -40.91
CA GLN A 48 -91.49 -45.13 -39.81
C GLN A 48 -90.53 -44.01 -40.21
N GLN A 49 -89.94 -44.11 -41.40
CA GLN A 49 -89.06 -43.08 -41.96
C GLN A 49 -89.82 -41.76 -42.16
N TYR A 50 -91.03 -41.81 -42.74
CA TYR A 50 -91.87 -40.64 -42.91
C TYR A 50 -92.25 -39.97 -41.59
N ALA A 51 -92.62 -40.75 -40.58
CA ALA A 51 -92.95 -40.23 -39.26
C ALA A 51 -91.73 -39.61 -38.53
N ALA A 52 -90.52 -39.99 -38.90
CA ALA A 52 -89.28 -39.43 -38.38
C ALA A 52 -88.80 -38.18 -39.15
N LEU A 53 -89.34 -37.91 -40.35
CA LEU A 53 -89.06 -36.70 -41.10
C LEU A 53 -89.73 -35.49 -40.45
N SER A 54 -89.00 -34.38 -40.38
CA SER A 54 -89.61 -33.09 -40.02
C SER A 54 -90.43 -32.50 -41.16
N GLU A 55 -90.01 -32.77 -42.40
CA GLU A 55 -90.61 -32.26 -43.65
C GLU A 55 -90.17 -33.18 -44.80
N GLU A 56 -91.11 -33.53 -45.69
CA GLU A 56 -90.82 -34.21 -46.96
C GLU A 56 -90.34 -33.15 -47.95
N ASN A 57 -89.11 -33.28 -48.48
CA ASN A 57 -88.61 -32.31 -49.43
C ASN A 57 -89.37 -32.42 -50.77
N GLU A 58 -89.59 -31.31 -51.46
CA GLU A 58 -90.26 -31.23 -52.77
C GLU A 58 -89.27 -31.32 -53.96
N ASP A 59 -87.97 -31.12 -53.72
CA ASP A 59 -86.92 -31.13 -54.76
C ASP A 59 -86.81 -32.51 -55.45
N THR A 60 -86.24 -32.60 -56.65
CA THR A 60 -85.98 -33.88 -57.32
C THR A 60 -84.87 -34.69 -56.62
N ASP A 61 -84.78 -36.00 -56.90
CA ASP A 61 -83.72 -36.85 -56.34
C ASP A 61 -82.32 -36.43 -56.84
N GLU A 62 -82.23 -35.95 -58.08
CA GLU A 62 -80.99 -35.41 -58.64
C GLU A 62 -80.56 -34.14 -57.90
N GLU A 63 -81.49 -33.23 -57.60
CA GLU A 63 -81.24 -32.06 -56.78
C GLU A 63 -80.83 -32.46 -55.36
N LEU A 64 -81.52 -33.41 -54.72
CA LEU A 64 -81.19 -33.87 -53.37
C LEU A 64 -79.78 -34.48 -53.28
N MET A 65 -79.37 -35.27 -54.28
CA MET A 65 -78.02 -35.84 -54.38
C MET A 65 -76.95 -34.77 -54.65
N GLU A 66 -77.26 -33.76 -55.47
CA GLU A 66 -76.38 -32.62 -55.69
C GLU A 66 -76.20 -31.79 -54.40
N TRP A 67 -77.29 -31.59 -53.64
CA TRP A 67 -77.26 -30.93 -52.34
C TRP A 67 -76.43 -31.73 -51.32
N GLN A 68 -76.60 -33.06 -51.27
CA GLN A 68 -75.79 -33.94 -50.42
C GLN A 68 -74.30 -33.81 -50.77
N THR A 69 -73.95 -33.86 -52.05
CA THR A 69 -72.56 -33.74 -52.52
C THR A 69 -71.96 -32.36 -52.16
N LYS A 70 -72.66 -31.27 -52.48
CA LYS A 70 -72.24 -29.90 -52.13
C LYS A 70 -72.11 -29.71 -50.62
N PHE A 71 -72.97 -30.37 -49.85
CA PHE A 71 -72.93 -30.33 -48.40
C PHE A 71 -71.71 -31.06 -47.85
N GLU A 72 -71.40 -32.26 -48.34
CA GLU A 72 -70.19 -33.00 -47.96
C GLU A 72 -68.91 -32.22 -48.31
N GLU A 73 -68.87 -31.58 -49.49
CA GLU A 73 -67.78 -30.68 -49.87
C GLU A 73 -67.63 -29.50 -48.89
N ARG A 74 -68.76 -28.89 -48.50
CA ARG A 74 -68.79 -27.79 -47.52
C ARG A 74 -68.26 -28.23 -46.16
N ILE A 75 -68.63 -29.43 -45.69
CA ILE A 75 -68.14 -30.02 -44.44
C ILE A 75 -66.64 -30.27 -44.52
N ALA A 76 -66.16 -30.91 -45.59
CA ALA A 76 -64.74 -31.18 -45.78
C ALA A 76 -63.91 -29.87 -45.82
N LEU A 77 -64.43 -28.81 -46.45
CA LEU A 77 -63.81 -27.48 -46.44
C LEU A 77 -63.79 -26.86 -45.04
N LEU A 78 -64.84 -27.03 -44.24
CA LEU A 78 -64.86 -26.56 -42.85
C LEU A 78 -63.89 -27.34 -41.96
N GLU A 79 -63.83 -28.66 -42.08
CA GLU A 79 -62.93 -29.52 -41.30
C GLU A 79 -61.45 -29.24 -41.63
N THR A 80 -61.12 -29.03 -42.90
CA THR A 80 -59.78 -28.61 -43.32
C THR A 80 -59.43 -27.23 -42.78
N LYS A 81 -60.38 -26.28 -42.76
CA LYS A 81 -60.20 -24.95 -42.18
C LYS A 81 -59.99 -25.00 -40.66
N ILE A 82 -60.77 -25.82 -39.94
CA ILE A 82 -60.62 -26.06 -38.49
C ILE A 82 -59.25 -26.65 -38.19
N SER A 83 -58.84 -27.66 -38.97
CA SER A 83 -57.53 -28.30 -38.82
C SER A 83 -56.38 -27.33 -39.07
N LYS A 84 -56.52 -26.45 -40.07
CA LYS A 84 -55.55 -25.39 -40.34
C LYS A 84 -55.45 -24.40 -39.18
N PHE A 85 -56.58 -23.85 -38.72
CA PHE A 85 -56.59 -22.94 -37.58
C PHE A 85 -56.07 -23.58 -36.28
N GLY A 86 -56.29 -24.88 -36.08
CA GLY A 86 -55.69 -25.65 -34.99
C GLY A 86 -54.15 -25.63 -35.03
N ARG A 87 -53.56 -25.91 -36.19
CA ARG A 87 -52.10 -25.85 -36.39
C ARG A 87 -51.56 -24.43 -36.24
N ASP A 88 -52.18 -23.45 -36.89
CA ASP A 88 -51.76 -22.04 -36.81
C ASP A 88 -51.75 -21.54 -35.35
N MET A 89 -52.70 -21.99 -34.53
CA MET A 89 -52.77 -21.68 -33.10
C MET A 89 -51.63 -22.33 -32.29
N GLU A 90 -51.31 -23.59 -32.58
CA GLU A 90 -50.22 -24.31 -31.90
C GLU A 90 -48.84 -23.75 -32.27
N ASP A 91 -48.66 -23.35 -33.54
CA ASP A 91 -47.48 -22.64 -34.03
C ASP A 91 -47.33 -21.28 -33.33
N GLU A 92 -48.40 -20.50 -33.21
CA GLU A 92 -48.38 -19.20 -32.53
C GLU A 92 -48.16 -19.35 -31.02
N ALA A 93 -48.69 -20.40 -30.38
CA ALA A 93 -48.43 -20.73 -28.98
C ALA A 93 -46.95 -21.08 -28.75
N SER A 94 -46.35 -21.88 -29.65
CA SER A 94 -44.93 -22.23 -29.61
C SER A 94 -44.04 -21.00 -29.80
N ASN A 95 -44.39 -20.12 -30.74
CA ASN A 95 -43.68 -18.87 -30.97
C ASN A 95 -43.79 -17.91 -29.77
N SER A 96 -44.98 -17.78 -29.17
CA SER A 96 -45.22 -17.00 -27.95
C SER A 96 -44.38 -17.52 -26.78
N SER A 97 -44.30 -18.84 -26.58
CA SER A 97 -43.45 -19.47 -25.56
C SER A 97 -41.96 -19.14 -25.76
N ARG A 98 -41.47 -19.26 -27.00
CA ARG A 98 -40.08 -18.89 -27.36
C ARG A 98 -39.78 -17.42 -27.09
N LEU A 99 -40.66 -16.51 -27.50
CA LEU A 99 -40.51 -15.07 -27.27
C LEU A 99 -40.60 -14.72 -25.78
N SER A 100 -41.47 -15.39 -25.02
CA SER A 100 -41.59 -15.22 -23.57
C SER A 100 -40.30 -15.61 -22.84
N LYS A 101 -39.67 -16.72 -23.25
CA LYS A 101 -38.35 -17.13 -22.74
C LYS A 101 -37.25 -16.12 -23.11
N GLN A 102 -37.21 -15.66 -24.35
CA GLN A 102 -36.24 -14.62 -24.76
C GLN A 102 -36.44 -13.31 -23.99
N TYR A 103 -37.70 -12.91 -23.76
CA TYR A 103 -38.04 -11.73 -22.98
C TYR A 103 -37.56 -11.83 -21.53
N SER A 104 -37.72 -13.00 -20.88
CA SER A 104 -37.26 -13.19 -19.50
C SER A 104 -35.73 -13.18 -19.39
N GLU A 105 -35.02 -13.80 -20.33
CA GLU A 105 -33.56 -13.78 -20.42
C GLU A 105 -33.03 -12.34 -20.60
N LEU A 106 -33.62 -11.58 -21.53
CA LEU A 106 -33.27 -10.17 -21.75
C LEU A 106 -33.55 -9.31 -20.50
N THR A 107 -34.68 -9.56 -19.83
CA THR A 107 -35.04 -8.84 -18.58
C THR A 107 -33.97 -9.05 -17.51
N HIS A 108 -33.48 -10.29 -17.36
CA HIS A 108 -32.45 -10.62 -16.39
C HIS A 108 -31.09 -9.95 -16.73
N GLU A 109 -30.65 -10.02 -17.99
CA GLU A 109 -29.37 -9.41 -18.41
C GLU A 109 -29.41 -7.87 -18.29
N ILE A 110 -30.54 -7.24 -18.63
CA ILE A 110 -30.78 -5.81 -18.42
C ILE A 110 -30.70 -5.48 -16.93
N GLY A 111 -31.35 -6.25 -16.06
CA GLY A 111 -31.31 -6.04 -14.61
C GLY A 111 -29.89 -6.08 -14.05
N LYS A 112 -29.06 -7.04 -14.51
CA LYS A 112 -27.65 -7.12 -14.13
C LYS A 112 -26.87 -5.88 -14.57
N LEU A 113 -26.99 -5.48 -15.84
CA LEU A 113 -26.28 -4.32 -16.36
C LEU A 113 -26.76 -3.00 -15.75
N GLN A 114 -28.05 -2.91 -15.38
CA GLN A 114 -28.61 -1.76 -14.67
C GLN A 114 -28.02 -1.66 -13.27
N ALA A 115 -27.96 -2.76 -12.51
CA ALA A 115 -27.33 -2.77 -11.19
C ALA A 115 -25.84 -2.39 -11.25
N GLU A 116 -25.13 -2.83 -12.30
CA GLU A 116 -23.74 -2.40 -12.54
C GLU A 116 -23.63 -0.91 -12.90
N ALA A 117 -24.60 -0.34 -13.62
CA ALA A 117 -24.65 1.09 -13.93
C ALA A 117 -24.93 1.93 -12.69
N ASP A 118 -25.85 1.49 -11.83
CA ASP A 118 -26.18 2.17 -10.57
C ASP A 118 -24.98 2.14 -9.60
N ALA A 119 -24.28 1.00 -9.52
CA ALA A 119 -23.03 0.89 -8.76
C ALA A 119 -21.94 1.83 -9.30
N HIS A 120 -21.83 2.02 -10.62
CA HIS A 120 -20.91 2.97 -11.21
C HIS A 120 -21.27 4.42 -10.88
N GLN A 121 -22.56 4.75 -10.84
CA GLN A 121 -23.02 6.08 -10.45
C GLN A 121 -22.66 6.37 -8.99
N ASN A 122 -22.88 5.43 -8.08
CA ASN A 122 -22.47 5.57 -6.67
C ASN A 122 -20.95 5.80 -6.54
N MET A 123 -20.12 5.12 -7.33
CA MET A 123 -18.66 5.36 -7.34
C MET A 123 -18.31 6.78 -7.81
N LYS A 124 -19.05 7.35 -8.77
CA LYS A 124 -18.85 8.75 -9.18
C LYS A 124 -19.24 9.72 -8.09
N ASP A 125 -20.35 9.46 -7.39
CA ASP A 125 -20.80 10.32 -6.30
C ASP A 125 -19.79 10.28 -5.13
N GLU A 126 -19.24 9.10 -4.81
CA GLU A 126 -18.13 8.93 -3.85
C GLU A 126 -16.88 9.68 -4.30
N ARG A 127 -16.49 9.60 -5.58
CA ARG A 127 -15.35 10.34 -6.14
C ARG A 127 -15.54 11.84 -5.99
N ASP A 128 -16.73 12.34 -6.31
CA ASP A 128 -17.03 13.77 -6.25
C ASP A 128 -17.04 14.27 -4.80
N MET A 129 -17.51 13.45 -3.86
CA MET A 129 -17.42 13.71 -2.42
C MET A 129 -15.97 13.75 -1.93
N ASP A 130 -15.16 12.76 -2.31
CA ASP A 130 -13.74 12.69 -1.95
C ASP A 130 -12.97 13.92 -2.48
N ILE A 131 -13.22 14.32 -3.72
CA ILE A 131 -12.64 15.54 -4.28
C ILE A 131 -13.03 16.76 -3.45
N LYS A 132 -14.31 16.93 -3.10
CA LYS A 132 -14.77 18.06 -2.25
C LYS A 132 -14.11 18.04 -0.87
N ASN A 133 -14.02 16.87 -0.26
CA ASN A 133 -13.40 16.70 1.06
C ASN A 133 -11.92 17.07 1.02
N ILE A 134 -11.17 16.58 0.02
CA ILE A 134 -9.76 16.92 -0.18
C ILE A 134 -9.59 18.44 -0.42
N PHE A 135 -10.44 19.05 -1.26
CA PHE A 135 -10.37 20.48 -1.53
C PHE A 135 -10.63 21.33 -0.29
N THR A 136 -11.58 20.92 0.55
CA THR A 136 -11.91 21.60 1.81
C THR A 136 -10.79 21.41 2.84
N LYS A 137 -10.33 20.17 3.03
CA LYS A 137 -9.28 19.82 4.00
C LYS A 137 -7.95 20.50 3.69
N HIS A 138 -7.58 20.59 2.40
CA HIS A 138 -6.29 21.14 1.96
C HIS A 138 -6.38 22.55 1.37
N ASN A 139 -7.53 23.24 1.55
CA ASN A 139 -7.77 24.61 1.11
C ASN A 139 -7.40 24.87 -0.36
N LEU A 140 -7.84 23.97 -1.26
CA LEU A 140 -7.53 24.05 -2.70
C LEU A 140 -8.43 25.03 -3.47
N GLY A 141 -9.29 25.76 -2.77
CA GLY A 141 -10.23 26.73 -3.35
C GLY A 141 -11.62 26.15 -3.59
N PRO A 142 -12.51 26.93 -4.24
CA PRO A 142 -13.88 26.50 -4.49
C PRO A 142 -13.94 25.36 -5.51
N VAL A 143 -14.93 24.48 -5.31
CA VAL A 143 -15.24 23.35 -6.18
C VAL A 143 -16.63 23.58 -6.80
N PRO A 144 -16.88 23.19 -8.06
CA PRO A 144 -18.21 23.23 -8.64
C PRO A 144 -19.25 22.46 -7.82
N GLU A 145 -20.53 22.68 -8.12
CA GLU A 145 -21.60 21.81 -7.60
C GLU A 145 -21.52 20.41 -8.23
N SER A 146 -21.88 19.39 -7.45
CA SER A 146 -21.92 17.99 -7.91
C SER A 146 -23.24 17.71 -8.63
N PRO A 147 -23.30 16.77 -9.59
CA PRO A 147 -22.25 15.82 -9.97
C PRO A 147 -21.25 16.38 -11.01
N PHE A 148 -20.00 15.94 -10.93
CA PHE A 148 -18.94 16.34 -11.84
C PHE A 148 -18.96 15.52 -13.14
N THR A 149 -18.69 16.19 -14.25
CA THR A 149 -18.29 15.51 -15.47
C THR A 149 -16.94 14.82 -15.25
N ASN A 150 -16.64 13.79 -16.05
CA ASN A 150 -15.38 13.06 -15.91
C ASN A 150 -14.16 13.97 -16.15
N ASP A 151 -14.28 14.94 -17.07
CA ASP A 151 -13.22 15.88 -17.39
C ASP A 151 -12.99 16.85 -16.22
N VAL A 152 -14.07 17.40 -15.64
CA VAL A 152 -13.98 18.26 -14.45
C VAL A 152 -13.36 17.50 -13.27
N ALA A 153 -13.78 16.26 -13.02
CA ALA A 153 -13.21 15.45 -11.95
C ALA A 153 -11.71 15.15 -12.19
N MET A 154 -11.31 14.93 -13.45
CA MET A 154 -9.91 14.73 -13.82
C MET A 154 -9.07 15.98 -13.58
N ASP A 155 -9.56 17.16 -13.98
CA ASP A 155 -8.87 18.43 -13.75
C ASP A 155 -8.71 18.75 -12.26
N LEU A 156 -9.76 18.53 -11.47
CA LEU A 156 -9.70 18.66 -10.02
C LEU A 156 -8.70 17.67 -9.40
N THR A 157 -8.67 16.43 -9.87
CA THR A 157 -7.69 15.41 -9.46
C THR A 157 -6.26 15.83 -9.83
N ASN A 158 -6.04 16.42 -11.00
CA ASN A 158 -4.73 16.92 -11.42
C ASN A 158 -4.29 18.11 -10.55
N ARG A 159 -5.20 19.00 -10.19
CA ARG A 159 -4.91 20.10 -9.26
C ARG A 159 -4.53 19.59 -7.87
N ILE A 160 -5.19 18.53 -7.38
CA ILE A 160 -4.81 17.83 -6.14
C ILE A 160 -3.37 17.30 -6.24
N LYS A 161 -3.04 16.60 -7.34
CA LYS A 161 -1.68 16.09 -7.59
C LYS A 161 -0.62 17.20 -7.59
N VAL A 162 -0.91 18.31 -8.27
CA VAL A 162 0.00 19.47 -8.31
C VAL A 162 0.19 20.04 -6.90
N ARG A 163 -0.86 20.18 -6.09
CA ARG A 163 -0.69 20.65 -4.71
C ARG A 163 0.21 19.72 -3.91
N LEU A 164 0.02 18.41 -4.01
CA LEU A 164 0.84 17.44 -3.29
C LEU A 164 2.32 17.53 -3.73
N SER A 165 2.58 17.69 -5.02
CA SER A 165 3.93 17.94 -5.53
C SER A 165 4.53 19.25 -5.02
N ASN A 166 3.72 20.31 -4.90
CA ASN A 166 4.19 21.58 -4.33
C ASN A 166 4.53 21.43 -2.85
N LEU A 167 3.72 20.69 -2.08
CA LEU A 167 4.00 20.40 -0.66
C LEU A 167 5.28 19.58 -0.47
N GLU A 168 5.57 18.64 -1.38
CA GLU A 168 6.84 17.90 -1.40
C GLU A 168 8.03 18.86 -1.57
N ASN A 169 7.94 19.79 -2.51
CA ASN A 169 8.97 20.79 -2.75
C ASN A 169 9.14 21.73 -1.55
N ASP A 170 8.03 22.26 -1.01
CA ASP A 170 8.02 23.12 0.18
C ASP A 170 8.72 22.42 1.36
N LEU A 171 8.47 21.11 1.55
CA LEU A 171 9.08 20.30 2.60
C LEU A 171 10.60 20.12 2.39
N GLN A 172 11.04 19.89 1.16
CA GLN A 172 12.47 19.80 0.84
C GLN A 172 13.19 21.15 1.04
N GLU A 173 12.59 22.25 0.60
CA GLU A 173 13.13 23.59 0.81
C GLU A 173 13.23 23.93 2.30
N LYS A 174 12.20 23.59 3.09
CA LYS A 174 12.22 23.76 4.55
C LYS A 174 13.30 22.93 5.21
N LYS A 175 13.48 21.67 4.80
CA LYS A 175 14.55 20.82 5.32
C LYS A 175 15.92 21.44 5.09
N LYS A 176 16.18 21.91 3.87
CA LYS A 176 17.44 22.58 3.53
C LYS A 176 17.63 23.86 4.35
N SER A 177 16.60 24.70 4.44
CA SER A 177 16.67 25.93 5.26
C SER A 177 16.92 25.64 6.74
N ASN A 178 16.38 24.54 7.28
CA ASN A 178 16.58 24.15 8.67
C ASN A 178 18.00 23.62 8.90
N GLU A 179 18.54 22.82 7.97
CA GLU A 179 19.94 22.37 7.97
C GLU A 179 20.91 23.56 7.92
N ASP A 180 20.65 24.57 7.07
CA ASP A 180 21.46 25.79 6.99
C ASP A 180 21.46 26.57 8.32
N GLN A 181 20.31 26.67 9.00
CA GLN A 181 20.23 27.34 10.32
C GLN A 181 20.99 26.59 11.41
N LEU A 182 20.88 25.26 11.43
CA LEU A 182 21.64 24.41 12.35
C LEU A 182 23.15 24.52 12.11
N ASP A 183 23.59 24.55 10.86
CA ASP A 183 25.00 24.72 10.49
C ASP A 183 25.56 26.07 10.97
N VAL A 184 24.80 27.16 10.84
CA VAL A 184 25.21 28.49 11.35
C VAL A 184 25.42 28.46 12.87
N LEU A 185 24.48 27.89 13.63
CA LEU A 185 24.61 27.76 15.09
C LEU A 185 25.77 26.85 15.47
N TRP A 186 25.92 25.71 14.78
CA TRP A 186 27.01 24.77 15.03
C TRP A 186 28.38 25.40 14.80
N LYS A 187 28.55 26.16 13.71
CA LYS A 187 29.78 26.92 13.43
C LYS A 187 30.09 27.95 14.51
N ARG A 188 29.08 28.64 15.05
CA ARG A 188 29.25 29.56 16.19
C ARG A 188 29.70 28.81 17.44
N TYR A 189 29.04 27.72 17.77
CA TYR A 189 29.42 26.85 18.89
C TYR A 189 30.88 26.39 18.76
N LEU A 190 31.29 25.87 17.59
CA LEU A 190 32.65 25.41 17.35
C LEU A 190 33.69 26.53 17.54
N LYS A 191 33.38 27.75 17.09
CA LYS A 191 34.27 28.91 17.26
C LYS A 191 34.46 29.28 18.73
N ILE A 192 33.38 29.31 19.51
CA ILE A 192 33.45 29.62 20.94
C ILE A 192 34.13 28.49 21.71
N ASN A 193 33.81 27.24 21.38
CA ASN A 193 34.43 26.08 22.00
C ASN A 193 35.95 26.03 21.75
N ALA A 194 36.41 26.37 20.53
CA ALA A 194 37.83 26.48 20.22
C ALA A 194 38.53 27.56 21.07
N ARG A 195 37.90 28.74 21.22
CA ARG A 195 38.41 29.82 22.09
C ARG A 195 38.46 29.40 23.56
N TYR A 196 37.42 28.74 24.05
CA TYR A 196 37.39 28.18 25.39
C TYR A 196 38.57 27.23 25.61
N SER A 197 38.79 26.27 24.71
CA SER A 197 39.91 25.32 24.79
C SER A 197 41.28 25.99 24.73
N GLU A 198 41.43 27.08 23.96
CA GLU A 198 42.66 27.85 23.91
C GLU A 198 42.97 28.55 25.24
N VAL A 199 41.99 29.23 25.83
CA VAL A 199 42.15 29.92 27.13
C VAL A 199 42.39 28.90 28.25
N ASP A 200 41.63 27.81 28.27
CA ASP A 200 41.80 26.72 29.24
C ASP A 200 43.22 26.11 29.16
N GLY A 201 43.71 25.88 27.93
CA GLY A 201 45.08 25.42 27.70
C GLY A 201 46.14 26.42 28.15
N GLN A 202 45.93 27.73 27.97
CA GLN A 202 46.82 28.78 28.47
C GLN A 202 46.87 28.79 30.01
N ILE A 203 45.72 28.66 30.68
CA ILE A 203 45.63 28.57 32.14
C ILE A 203 46.41 27.35 32.64
N GLN A 204 46.22 26.20 31.99
CA GLN A 204 46.91 24.97 32.35
C GLN A 204 48.43 25.12 32.19
N SER A 205 48.90 25.58 31.03
CA SER A 205 50.33 25.76 30.75
C SER A 205 51.00 26.75 31.71
N LYS A 206 50.34 27.87 32.05
CA LYS A 206 50.84 28.83 33.05
C LYS A 206 50.87 28.23 34.46
N THR A 207 49.85 27.45 34.82
CA THR A 207 49.80 26.78 36.13
C THR A 207 50.92 25.76 36.27
N GLU A 208 51.15 24.94 35.24
CA GLU A 208 52.26 23.97 35.20
C GLU A 208 53.63 24.68 35.25
N SER A 209 53.82 25.75 34.46
CA SER A 209 55.07 26.52 34.45
C SER A 209 55.39 27.13 35.82
N MET A 210 54.38 27.73 36.47
CA MET A 210 54.52 28.29 37.81
C MET A 210 54.84 27.20 38.84
N GLN A 211 54.19 26.04 38.76
CA GLN A 211 54.43 24.92 39.67
C GLN A 211 55.88 24.42 39.55
N ILE A 212 56.38 24.23 38.33
CA ILE A 212 57.76 23.79 38.07
C ILE A 212 58.77 24.79 38.65
N GLU A 213 58.58 26.09 38.44
CA GLU A 213 59.54 27.10 38.93
C GLU A 213 59.51 27.21 40.46
N VAL A 214 58.33 27.13 41.09
CA VAL A 214 58.19 27.09 42.56
C VAL A 214 58.88 25.84 43.14
N GLU A 215 58.69 24.67 42.56
CA GLU A 215 59.34 23.43 43.01
C GLU A 215 60.87 23.53 42.88
N ARG A 216 61.37 24.00 41.73
CA ARG A 216 62.80 24.20 41.48
C ARG A 216 63.45 25.11 42.52
N LYS A 217 62.81 26.24 42.84
CA LYS A 217 63.33 27.23 43.78
C LYS A 217 63.20 26.77 45.23
N THR A 218 62.13 26.06 45.58
CA THR A 218 61.95 25.46 46.91
C THR A 218 63.05 24.45 47.21
N LEU A 219 63.42 23.61 46.23
CA LEU A 219 64.55 22.68 46.37
C LEU A 219 65.88 23.43 46.58
N ALA A 220 66.15 24.47 45.79
CA ALA A 220 67.38 25.28 45.93
C ALA A 220 67.48 26.02 47.28
N LEU A 221 66.35 26.33 47.91
CA LEU A 221 66.27 26.98 49.23
C LEU A 221 66.39 25.99 50.38
N GLY A 222 65.74 24.82 50.29
CA GLY A 222 65.76 23.80 51.36
C GLY A 222 67.11 23.10 51.53
N GLU A 223 67.98 23.13 50.52
CA GLU A 223 69.28 22.44 50.56
C GLU A 223 70.38 23.17 51.33
N ARG A 224 70.20 24.44 51.71
CA ARG A 224 71.23 25.19 52.44
C ARG A 224 70.62 25.92 53.62
N ASP A 225 71.15 25.71 54.82
CA ASP A 225 70.81 26.47 56.03
C ASP A 225 71.35 27.91 55.91
N TYR A 226 70.80 28.68 54.97
CA TYR A 226 71.27 30.01 54.59
C TYR A 226 71.31 30.95 55.79
N ASP A 227 70.29 30.94 56.65
CA ASP A 227 70.23 31.78 57.85
C ASP A 227 71.37 31.48 58.83
N SER A 228 71.68 30.19 59.03
CA SER A 228 72.79 29.76 59.89
C SER A 228 74.13 30.20 59.31
N ILE A 229 74.34 29.98 58.01
CA ILE A 229 75.58 30.33 57.30
C ILE A 229 75.79 31.85 57.27
N ILE A 230 74.74 32.63 56.99
CA ILE A 230 74.80 34.10 56.96
C ILE A 230 75.16 34.65 58.34
N ASN A 231 74.50 34.16 59.40
CA ASN A 231 74.79 34.60 60.77
C ASN A 231 76.21 34.23 61.20
N GLN A 232 76.67 33.02 60.84
CA GLN A 232 78.05 32.59 61.08
C GLN A 232 79.04 33.53 60.38
N LYS A 233 78.86 33.80 59.07
CA LYS A 233 79.79 34.63 58.29
C LYS A 233 79.80 36.10 58.72
N ARG A 234 78.65 36.66 59.14
CA ARG A 234 78.58 38.01 59.73
C ARG A 234 79.37 38.08 61.04
N THR A 235 79.25 37.07 61.89
CA THR A 235 79.98 36.99 63.18
C THR A 235 81.49 36.82 62.95
N GLU A 236 81.89 35.95 62.03
CA GLU A 236 83.29 35.79 61.61
C GLU A 236 83.87 37.10 61.09
N MET A 237 83.14 37.83 60.24
CA MET A 237 83.56 39.13 59.71
C MET A 237 83.72 40.19 60.80
N PHE A 238 82.79 40.26 61.76
CA PHE A 238 82.89 41.18 62.89
C PHE A 238 84.14 40.90 63.73
N SER A 239 84.42 39.62 64.03
CA SER A 239 85.62 39.19 64.74
C SER A 239 86.90 39.53 63.98
N LEU A 240 86.93 39.25 62.66
CA LEU A 240 88.04 39.60 61.79
C LEU A 240 88.25 41.11 61.72
N ASP A 241 87.20 41.92 61.74
CA ASP A 241 87.33 43.38 61.76
C ASP A 241 87.95 43.92 63.04
N GLN A 242 87.58 43.35 64.19
CA GLN A 242 88.25 43.68 65.45
C GLN A 242 89.73 43.28 65.39
N LYS A 243 90.03 42.08 64.87
CA LYS A 243 91.39 41.58 64.72
C LYS A 243 92.23 42.44 63.76
N ILE A 244 91.68 42.84 62.62
CA ILE A 244 92.33 43.73 61.65
C ILE A 244 92.58 45.10 62.29
N LYS A 245 91.64 45.65 63.06
CA LYS A 245 91.84 46.93 63.79
C LYS A 245 92.97 46.83 64.82
N VAL A 246 93.04 45.73 65.57
CA VAL A 246 94.12 45.49 66.54
C VAL A 246 95.46 45.35 65.81
N LEU A 247 95.55 44.47 64.80
CA LEU A 247 96.76 44.27 64.01
C LEU A 247 97.20 45.54 63.26
N GLN A 248 96.25 46.37 62.82
CA GLN A 248 96.53 47.67 62.23
C GLN A 248 97.14 48.62 63.26
N ARG A 249 96.59 48.67 64.49
CA ARG A 249 97.18 49.45 65.58
C ARG A 249 98.57 48.93 65.97
N GLU A 250 98.77 47.62 66.06
CA GLU A 250 100.09 47.02 66.32
C GLU A 250 101.09 47.41 65.24
N LYS A 251 100.72 47.25 63.96
CA LYS A 251 101.52 47.71 62.82
C LYS A 251 101.83 49.20 62.91
N ASP A 252 100.83 50.04 63.20
CA ASP A 252 101.01 51.49 63.30
C ASP A 252 101.85 51.89 64.52
N THR A 253 101.79 51.15 65.62
CA THR A 253 102.66 51.35 66.80
C THR A 253 104.10 50.96 66.49
N ILE A 254 104.32 49.80 65.86
CA ILE A 254 105.66 49.37 65.39
C ILE A 254 106.21 50.38 64.37
N ASN A 255 105.36 50.95 63.51
CA ASN A 255 105.73 52.00 62.56
C ASN A 255 105.93 53.38 63.21
N ARG A 256 105.21 53.75 64.28
CA ARG A 256 105.52 54.98 65.03
C ARG A 256 106.86 54.86 65.76
N ASN A 257 107.18 53.65 66.22
CA ASN A 257 108.51 53.29 66.70
C ASN A 257 109.53 53.13 65.54
N ALA A 258 109.18 53.44 64.28
CA ALA A 258 110.16 53.53 63.20
C ALA A 258 111.18 54.64 63.47
N ASP A 259 110.83 55.67 64.22
CA ASP A 259 111.80 56.66 64.71
C ASP A 259 112.84 56.03 65.65
N GLU A 260 112.46 55.00 66.41
CA GLU A 260 113.40 54.19 67.21
C GLU A 260 114.21 53.24 66.33
N ARG A 261 113.62 52.60 65.32
CA ARG A 261 114.36 51.78 64.35
C ARG A 261 115.39 52.60 63.56
N VAL A 262 115.00 53.78 63.08
CA VAL A 262 115.85 54.74 62.39
C VAL A 262 116.86 55.34 63.35
N LYS A 263 116.48 55.69 64.59
CA LYS A 263 117.45 56.10 65.62
C LYS A 263 118.44 55.00 65.95
N LEU A 264 118.05 53.74 66.07
CA LEU A 264 118.96 52.62 66.37
C LEU A 264 119.89 52.36 65.17
N GLY A 265 119.37 52.43 63.94
CA GLY A 265 120.19 52.39 62.71
C GLY A 265 121.19 53.54 62.63
N LEU A 266 120.74 54.77 62.87
CA LEU A 266 121.59 55.96 62.91
C LEU A 266 122.54 55.97 64.11
N LYS A 267 122.17 55.39 65.27
CA LYS A 267 123.01 55.31 66.47
C LYS A 267 124.06 54.23 66.33
N LYS A 268 123.76 53.12 65.64
CA LYS A 268 124.73 52.14 65.14
C LYS A 268 125.73 52.84 64.19
N ASP A 269 125.23 53.51 63.15
CA ASP A 269 126.08 54.16 62.13
C ASP A 269 126.90 55.34 62.73
N ALA A 270 126.37 56.04 63.75
CA ALA A 270 127.05 57.10 64.47
C ALA A 270 128.08 56.58 65.50
N LEU A 271 127.85 55.44 66.15
CA LEU A 271 128.85 54.80 67.01
C LEU A 271 130.05 54.33 66.19
N GLU A 272 129.81 53.79 64.99
CA GLU A 272 130.87 53.38 64.06
C GLU A 272 131.71 54.57 63.54
N SER A 273 131.15 55.78 63.41
CA SER A 273 131.86 56.94 62.83
C SER A 273 132.39 58.00 63.81
N SER A 274 131.85 58.16 65.03
CA SER A 274 132.00 59.41 65.79
C SER A 274 133.20 59.51 66.75
N LYS A 275 133.71 58.40 67.33
CA LYS A 275 134.78 58.48 68.35
C LYS A 275 136.21 58.21 67.87
N VAL A 276 136.39 57.93 66.57
CA VAL A 276 137.72 57.80 65.96
C VAL A 276 138.43 59.16 65.81
N ASN A 277 137.67 60.27 65.67
CA ASN A 277 138.25 61.59 65.42
C ASN A 277 138.41 62.49 66.66
N GLU A 278 137.61 62.33 67.72
CA GLU A 278 137.63 63.24 68.88
C GLU A 278 138.80 63.00 69.87
N HIS A 279 139.42 61.81 69.84
CA HIS A 279 140.56 61.49 70.71
C HIS A 279 141.93 61.74 70.07
N LYS A 280 141.99 62.06 68.76
CA LYS A 280 143.22 62.52 68.08
C LYS A 280 143.66 63.93 68.51
N ASP A 281 142.72 64.77 68.96
CA ASP A 281 143.01 66.18 69.30
C ASP A 281 143.20 66.47 70.80
N LYS A 282 142.74 65.59 71.71
CA LYS A 282 143.04 65.70 73.15
C LYS A 282 144.46 65.21 73.51
N ILE A 283 145.01 64.26 72.76
CA ILE A 283 146.38 63.75 72.98
C ILE A 283 147.45 64.80 72.57
N ARG A 284 147.14 65.71 71.63
CA ARG A 284 148.09 66.74 71.15
C ARG A 284 148.36 67.89 72.12
N ARG A 285 147.53 68.10 73.15
CA ARG A 285 147.55 69.32 73.98
C ARG A 285 148.22 69.17 75.36
N VAL A 286 148.57 67.96 75.80
CA VAL A 286 148.91 67.70 77.23
C VAL A 286 150.41 67.60 77.55
N LEU A 287 151.34 67.43 76.60
CA LEU A 287 152.70 67.02 76.98
C LEU A 287 153.84 67.85 76.35
N ARG A 288 154.30 68.88 77.09
CA ARG A 288 155.68 69.42 77.00
C ARG A 288 156.36 69.35 78.38
N GLY A 289 157.05 68.25 78.65
CA GLY A 289 158.24 68.28 79.53
C GLY A 289 158.37 67.29 80.71
N ARG A 290 158.16 65.97 80.51
CA ARG A 290 158.87 64.78 81.10
C ARG A 290 157.97 63.52 81.01
N LEU A 291 158.48 62.39 80.49
CA LEU A 291 157.71 61.18 80.15
C LEU A 291 158.42 59.87 80.58
N PRO A 292 157.68 58.86 81.07
CA PRO A 292 158.01 57.42 80.95
C PRO A 292 157.18 56.65 79.86
N SER A 293 157.63 55.45 79.45
CA SER A 293 157.45 54.73 78.14
C SER A 293 156.06 54.20 77.68
N GLU A 294 155.86 54.16 76.35
CA GLU A 294 154.62 54.10 75.53
C GLU A 294 154.03 52.69 75.21
N LYS A 295 154.75 51.60 75.49
CA LYS A 295 154.41 50.28 74.89
C LYS A 295 153.32 49.50 75.63
N ASP A 296 153.27 49.60 76.96
CA ASP A 296 152.36 48.78 77.77
C ASP A 296 150.97 49.40 77.90
N MET A 297 150.86 50.73 77.78
CA MET A 297 149.59 51.46 77.79
C MET A 297 148.72 51.20 76.55
N LYS A 298 149.32 50.84 75.41
CA LYS A 298 148.60 50.63 74.13
C LYS A 298 147.86 49.29 74.02
N LYS A 299 148.22 48.24 74.78
CA LYS A 299 147.58 46.91 74.63
C LYS A 299 146.34 46.75 75.50
N GLU A 300 146.40 47.17 76.75
CA GLU A 300 145.29 47.01 77.70
C GLU A 300 144.09 47.91 77.34
N ILE A 301 144.36 49.12 76.83
CA ILE A 301 143.34 50.05 76.35
C ILE A 301 142.68 49.55 75.05
N ASN A 302 143.36 48.75 74.22
CA ASN A 302 142.76 48.22 72.99
C ASN A 302 141.87 46.99 73.26
N GLN A 303 142.28 46.06 74.13
CA GLN A 303 141.57 44.78 74.26
C GLN A 303 140.18 44.91 74.89
N ALA A 304 140.05 45.63 76.02
CA ALA A 304 138.77 45.74 76.74
C ALA A 304 137.74 46.65 76.00
N PHE A 305 138.22 47.53 75.13
CA PHE A 305 137.38 48.53 74.48
C PHE A 305 136.65 47.97 73.25
N TRP A 306 137.28 47.06 72.50
CA TRP A 306 136.68 46.48 71.29
C TRP A 306 135.67 45.36 71.59
N ASP A 307 135.85 44.56 72.64
CA ASP A 307 134.93 43.46 72.99
C ASP A 307 133.56 43.97 73.48
N THR A 308 133.54 45.03 74.29
CA THR A 308 132.28 45.65 74.74
C THR A 308 131.51 46.30 73.58
N LEU A 309 132.22 46.92 72.64
CA LEU A 309 131.62 47.55 71.45
C LEU A 309 131.01 46.53 70.48
N SER A 310 131.65 45.37 70.30
CA SER A 310 131.11 44.32 69.39
C SER A 310 129.82 43.73 69.94
N ILE A 311 129.77 43.46 71.26
CA ILE A 311 128.57 42.91 71.91
C ILE A 311 127.40 43.89 71.77
N GLU A 312 127.62 45.18 71.97
CA GLU A 312 126.54 46.18 71.90
C GLU A 312 126.04 46.41 70.47
N VAL A 313 126.92 46.34 69.46
CA VAL A 313 126.50 46.39 68.04
C VAL A 313 125.73 45.13 67.62
N ASP A 314 126.15 43.95 68.09
CA ASP A 314 125.44 42.70 67.79
C ASP A 314 124.09 42.62 68.50
N ASP A 315 123.99 43.09 69.75
CA ASP A 315 122.70 43.23 70.46
C ASP A 315 121.75 44.17 69.71
N LEU A 316 122.24 45.30 69.22
CA LEU A 316 121.45 46.25 68.43
C LEU A 316 121.00 45.66 67.07
N ARG A 317 121.84 44.82 66.44
CA ARG A 317 121.47 44.10 65.21
C ARG A 317 120.40 43.05 65.47
N ASP A 318 120.51 42.30 66.56
CA ASP A 318 119.51 41.31 66.95
C ASP A 318 118.18 41.98 67.32
N GLN A 319 118.20 43.09 68.07
CA GLN A 319 117.00 43.89 68.33
C GLN A 319 116.37 44.42 67.04
N HIS A 320 117.16 44.95 66.10
CA HIS A 320 116.66 45.40 64.80
C HIS A 320 116.08 44.24 63.97
N ARG A 321 116.71 43.06 64.00
CA ARG A 321 116.21 41.85 63.32
C ARG A 321 114.85 41.44 63.90
N ILE A 322 114.74 41.34 65.22
CA ILE A 322 113.51 40.95 65.93
C ILE A 322 112.36 41.91 65.60
N ILE A 323 112.59 43.22 65.71
CA ILE A 323 111.55 44.22 65.40
C ILE A 323 111.11 44.16 63.93
N ASN A 324 112.03 43.86 63.01
CA ASN A 324 111.72 43.76 61.58
C ASN A 324 110.99 42.44 61.24
N GLU A 325 111.35 41.33 61.91
CA GLU A 325 110.63 40.06 61.84
C GLU A 325 109.22 40.19 62.41
N ASP A 326 109.05 40.89 63.54
CA ASP A 326 107.76 41.19 64.14
C ASP A 326 106.87 42.06 63.24
N LEU A 327 107.45 43.07 62.56
CA LEU A 327 106.74 43.87 61.57
C LEU A 327 106.29 43.01 60.39
N SER A 328 107.18 42.19 59.84
CA SER A 328 106.87 41.27 58.73
C SER A 328 105.76 40.29 59.13
N SER A 329 105.86 39.71 60.34
CA SER A 329 104.87 38.80 60.92
C SER A 329 103.51 39.48 61.15
N ALA A 330 103.49 40.69 61.70
CA ALA A 330 102.27 41.48 61.87
C ALA A 330 101.64 41.83 60.51
N GLN A 331 102.45 42.17 59.52
CA GLN A 331 102.00 42.50 58.17
C GLN A 331 101.39 41.27 57.46
N VAL A 332 102.04 40.10 57.52
CA VAL A 332 101.49 38.85 56.98
C VAL A 332 100.16 38.51 57.66
N ARG A 333 100.09 38.55 59.00
CA ARG A 333 98.85 38.28 59.75
C ARG A 333 97.73 39.25 59.39
N TRP A 334 98.05 40.52 59.20
CA TRP A 334 97.08 41.54 58.77
C TRP A 334 96.56 41.27 57.34
N HIS A 335 97.44 40.94 56.39
CA HIS A 335 97.06 40.59 55.03
C HIS A 335 96.19 39.32 54.99
N THR A 336 96.57 38.26 55.71
CA THR A 336 95.80 37.02 55.79
C THR A 336 94.42 37.25 56.40
N ALA A 337 94.32 38.01 57.49
CA ALA A 337 93.02 38.35 58.10
C ALA A 337 92.14 39.16 57.13
N ARG A 338 92.73 40.10 56.36
CA ARG A 338 92.04 40.87 55.33
C ARG A 338 91.57 39.98 54.16
N GLU A 339 92.38 39.04 53.71
CA GLU A 339 92.01 38.10 52.65
C GLU A 339 90.83 37.21 53.07
N VAL A 340 90.86 36.67 54.28
CA VAL A 340 89.74 35.87 54.82
C VAL A 340 88.48 36.73 54.96
N LYS A 341 88.61 38.00 55.40
CA LYS A 341 87.49 38.95 55.42
C LYS A 341 86.90 39.18 54.02
N VAL A 342 87.74 39.35 53.00
CA VAL A 342 87.28 39.51 51.60
C VAL A 342 86.55 38.26 51.11
N LYS A 343 87.06 37.06 51.42
CA LYS A 343 86.37 35.80 51.09
C LYS A 343 85.00 35.70 51.76
N ALA A 344 84.89 36.04 53.04
CA ALA A 344 83.62 36.08 53.75
C ALA A 344 82.65 37.14 53.16
N SER A 345 83.17 38.31 52.78
CA SER A 345 82.41 39.37 52.11
C SER A 345 81.86 38.91 50.75
N ASN A 346 82.68 38.23 49.93
CA ASN A 346 82.25 37.70 48.63
C ASN A 346 81.14 36.65 48.76
N ILE A 347 81.17 35.84 49.83
CA ILE A 347 80.11 34.87 50.12
C ILE A 347 78.81 35.60 50.49
N LEU A 348 78.86 36.62 51.35
CA LEU A 348 77.69 37.43 51.70
C LEU A 348 77.12 38.18 50.48
N GLU A 349 77.97 38.69 49.59
CA GLU A 349 77.52 39.34 48.35
C GLU A 349 76.78 38.35 47.42
N ARG A 350 77.24 37.10 47.34
CA ARG A 350 76.51 36.05 46.59
C ARG A 350 75.15 35.75 47.20
N PHE A 351 75.05 35.75 48.54
CA PHE A 351 73.75 35.59 49.20
C PHE A 351 72.83 36.79 48.98
N GLN A 352 73.36 38.01 48.98
CA GLN A 352 72.59 39.20 48.64
C GLN A 352 72.01 39.12 47.22
N LYS A 353 72.83 38.71 46.25
CA LYS A 353 72.36 38.49 44.86
C LYS A 353 71.26 37.43 44.79
N SER A 354 71.38 36.32 45.53
CA SER A 354 70.31 35.32 45.58
C SER A 354 69.05 35.82 46.27
N GLU A 355 69.16 36.70 47.27
CA GLU A 355 68.01 37.36 47.92
C GLU A 355 67.30 38.30 46.95
N ASP A 356 68.04 39.10 46.20
CA ASP A 356 67.50 39.97 45.14
C ASP A 356 66.79 39.15 44.04
N GLU A 357 67.35 38.00 43.65
CA GLU A 357 66.70 37.06 42.72
C GLU A 357 65.38 36.48 43.28
N LEU A 358 65.29 36.23 44.59
CA LEU A 358 64.04 35.77 45.23
C LEU A 358 62.96 36.85 45.21
N VAL A 359 63.34 38.11 45.40
CA VAL A 359 62.39 39.23 45.29
C VAL A 359 61.83 39.33 43.88
N LEU A 360 62.69 39.26 42.85
CA LEU A 360 62.25 39.28 41.45
C LEU A 360 61.31 38.10 41.12
N LEU A 361 61.60 36.90 41.63
CA LEU A 361 60.73 35.74 41.45
C LEU A 361 59.39 35.88 42.17
N ALA A 362 59.37 36.53 43.34
CA ALA A 362 58.13 36.83 44.04
C ALA A 362 57.27 37.80 43.23
N GLU A 363 57.88 38.82 42.62
CA GLU A 363 57.21 39.75 41.72
C GLU A 363 56.68 39.05 40.46
N GLU A 364 57.49 38.19 39.82
CA GLU A 364 57.09 37.39 38.65
C GLU A 364 55.93 36.44 38.99
N LYS A 365 55.99 35.79 40.16
CA LYS A 365 54.91 34.93 40.65
C LYS A 365 53.61 35.71 40.85
N GLU A 366 53.66 36.89 41.47
CA GLU A 366 52.47 37.73 41.62
C GLU A 366 51.90 38.18 40.28
N GLN A 367 52.76 38.54 39.32
CA GLN A 367 52.32 38.86 37.95
C GLN A 367 51.62 37.67 37.28
N LEU A 368 52.20 36.46 37.37
CA LEU A 368 51.59 35.24 36.84
C LEU A 368 50.27 34.89 37.52
N ILE A 369 50.13 35.13 38.84
CA ILE A 369 48.87 34.95 39.57
C ILE A 369 47.80 35.89 39.04
N VAL A 370 48.14 37.17 38.82
CA VAL A 370 47.21 38.16 38.27
C VAL A 370 46.78 37.78 36.85
N GLU A 371 47.73 37.39 36.00
CA GLU A 371 47.43 36.99 34.63
C GLU A 371 46.59 35.71 34.57
N LYS A 372 46.87 34.72 35.42
CA LYS A 372 46.04 33.52 35.58
C LYS A 372 44.61 33.88 35.95
N LYS A 373 44.41 34.75 36.95
CA LYS A 373 43.07 35.21 37.36
C LYS A 373 42.34 35.89 36.22
N LEU A 374 43.02 36.73 35.45
CA LEU A 374 42.43 37.41 34.29
C LEU A 374 41.96 36.40 33.22
N LEU A 375 42.74 35.36 32.96
CA LEU A 375 42.36 34.28 32.05
C LEU A 375 41.18 33.47 32.60
N GLU A 376 41.17 33.13 33.89
CA GLU A 376 40.05 32.45 34.55
C GLU A 376 38.76 33.28 34.48
N GLU A 377 38.82 34.58 34.72
CA GLU A 377 37.69 35.51 34.59
C GLU A 377 37.15 35.57 33.15
N SER A 378 38.01 35.41 32.15
CA SER A 378 37.61 35.36 30.73
C SER A 378 36.98 34.01 30.32
N LEU A 379 37.23 32.95 31.09
CA LEU A 379 36.73 31.60 30.82
C LEU A 379 35.23 31.48 31.13
N ASP A 380 34.78 32.09 32.22
CA ASP A 380 33.39 32.08 32.67
C ASP A 380 32.37 32.53 31.59
N PRO A 381 32.51 33.71 30.95
CA PRO A 381 31.59 34.12 29.90
C PRO A 381 31.65 33.20 28.67
N LEU A 382 32.84 32.70 28.30
CA LEU A 382 32.99 31.74 27.20
C LEU A 382 32.30 30.41 27.50
N SER A 383 32.39 29.91 28.74
CA SER A 383 31.71 28.69 29.18
C SER A 383 30.21 28.82 29.06
N LYS A 384 29.66 29.93 29.58
CA LYS A 384 28.22 30.23 29.52
C LYS A 384 27.74 30.38 28.07
N GLU A 385 28.47 31.07 27.22
CA GLU A 385 28.13 31.22 25.80
C GLU A 385 28.18 29.87 25.07
N ARG A 386 29.21 29.05 25.32
CA ARG A 386 29.34 27.70 24.76
C ARG A 386 28.15 26.81 25.13
N GLU A 387 27.78 26.79 26.42
CA GLU A 387 26.66 26.00 26.91
C GLU A 387 25.31 26.50 26.39
N SER A 388 25.12 27.82 26.34
CA SER A 388 23.93 28.44 25.74
C SER A 388 23.76 28.05 24.27
N LEU A 389 24.82 28.19 23.46
CA LEU A 389 24.80 27.83 22.04
C LEU A 389 24.51 26.34 21.81
N LEU A 390 25.08 25.47 22.65
CA LEU A 390 24.82 24.03 22.57
C LEU A 390 23.37 23.70 22.92
N GLN A 391 22.82 24.34 23.96
CA GLN A 391 21.43 24.17 24.35
C GLN A 391 20.48 24.69 23.27
N GLU A 392 20.74 25.88 22.71
CA GLU A 392 19.99 26.47 21.61
C GLU A 392 20.02 25.57 20.37
N TYR A 393 21.18 25.05 20.00
CA TYR A 393 21.33 24.11 18.89
C TYR A 393 20.47 22.84 19.11
N ASN A 394 20.56 22.22 20.29
CA ASN A 394 19.80 21.01 20.59
C ASN A 394 18.28 21.27 20.62
N ALA A 395 17.85 22.39 21.20
CA ALA A 395 16.45 22.79 21.22
C ALA A 395 15.91 23.07 19.82
N LEU A 396 16.69 23.77 18.98
CA LEU A 396 16.30 24.07 17.60
C LEU A 396 16.23 22.79 16.76
N LYS A 397 17.20 21.89 16.91
CA LYS A 397 17.22 20.60 16.22
C LYS A 397 15.98 19.78 16.57
N GLN A 398 15.67 19.66 17.86
CA GLN A 398 14.47 18.95 18.31
C GLN A 398 13.20 19.54 17.70
N ARG A 399 13.05 20.88 17.71
CA ARG A 399 11.89 21.54 17.08
C ARG A 399 11.79 21.23 15.59
N PHE A 400 12.89 21.28 14.86
CA PHE A 400 12.89 20.94 13.43
C PHE A 400 12.56 19.47 13.16
N ASP A 401 13.04 18.55 13.99
CA ASP A 401 12.69 17.13 13.88
C ASP A 401 11.18 16.91 14.12
N GLU A 402 10.60 17.58 15.12
CA GLU A 402 9.15 17.54 15.41
C GLU A 402 8.31 18.15 14.27
N GLU A 403 8.70 19.33 13.75
CA GLU A 403 8.04 19.98 12.62
C GLU A 403 8.09 19.12 11.35
N TYR A 404 9.25 18.52 11.07
CA TYR A 404 9.43 17.60 9.94
C TYR A 404 8.53 16.38 10.08
N HIS A 405 8.46 15.79 11.28
CA HIS A 405 7.62 14.63 11.53
C HIS A 405 6.13 14.96 11.32
N GLN A 406 5.66 16.12 11.76
CA GLN A 406 4.29 16.59 11.54
C GLN A 406 3.99 16.86 10.06
N LEU A 407 4.92 17.49 9.34
CA LEU A 407 4.78 17.76 7.91
C LEU A 407 4.77 16.46 7.09
N ALA A 408 5.64 15.50 7.43
CA ALA A 408 5.70 14.19 6.79
C ALA A 408 4.41 13.39 6.99
N GLU A 409 3.82 13.43 8.20
CA GLU A 409 2.53 12.81 8.49
C GLU A 409 1.40 13.44 7.67
N ARG A 410 1.29 14.78 7.64
CA ARG A 410 0.29 15.47 6.81
C ARG A 410 0.42 15.13 5.32
N LYS A 411 1.66 15.05 4.82
CA LYS A 411 1.94 14.64 3.45
C LYS A 411 1.51 13.20 3.20
N ARG A 412 1.80 12.29 4.13
CA ARG A 412 1.39 10.88 4.04
C ARG A 412 -0.12 10.74 3.97
N ASP A 413 -0.85 11.43 4.85
CA ASP A 413 -2.31 11.42 4.86
C ASP A 413 -2.87 11.93 3.53
N PHE A 414 -2.31 13.03 3.01
CA PHE A 414 -2.73 13.59 1.72
C PHE A 414 -2.44 12.62 0.55
N GLN A 415 -1.29 11.96 0.56
CA GLN A 415 -0.97 10.93 -0.44
C GLN A 415 -1.95 9.76 -0.38
N GLN A 416 -2.32 9.29 0.81
CA GLN A 416 -3.29 8.20 0.97
C GLN A 416 -4.67 8.55 0.42
N GLU A 417 -5.15 9.78 0.67
CA GLU A 417 -6.39 10.31 0.11
C GLU A 417 -6.35 10.35 -1.42
N LEU A 418 -5.25 10.85 -1.99
CA LEU A 418 -5.05 10.87 -3.44
C LEU A 418 -4.98 9.47 -4.04
N ASP A 419 -4.35 8.51 -3.37
CA ASP A 419 -4.26 7.12 -3.84
C ASP A 419 -5.63 6.43 -3.80
N ALA A 420 -6.44 6.69 -2.76
CA ALA A 420 -7.82 6.21 -2.67
C ALA A 420 -8.67 6.75 -3.83
N LEU A 421 -8.60 8.06 -4.06
CA LEU A 421 -9.26 8.72 -5.19
C LEU A 421 -8.76 8.14 -6.53
N GLY A 422 -7.46 7.86 -6.64
CA GLY A 422 -6.84 7.22 -7.80
C GLY A 422 -7.42 5.84 -8.10
N ARG A 423 -7.59 4.98 -7.07
CA ARG A 423 -8.21 3.66 -7.20
C ARG A 423 -9.66 3.76 -7.67
N LEU A 424 -10.42 4.71 -7.14
CA LEU A 424 -11.80 4.95 -7.53
C LEU A 424 -11.91 5.41 -8.99
N ASN A 425 -11.06 6.36 -9.39
CA ASN A 425 -10.95 6.83 -10.77
C ASN A 425 -10.59 5.69 -11.74
N MET A 426 -9.70 4.77 -11.37
CA MET A 426 -9.38 3.60 -12.19
C MET A 426 -10.58 2.68 -12.39
N LYS A 427 -11.36 2.40 -11.34
CA LYS A 427 -12.59 1.59 -11.44
C LYS A 427 -13.64 2.27 -12.34
N ILE A 428 -13.84 3.57 -12.15
CA ILE A 428 -14.78 4.37 -12.97
C ILE A 428 -14.37 4.32 -14.44
N LYS A 429 -13.09 4.54 -14.74
CA LYS A 429 -12.54 4.47 -16.10
C LYS A 429 -12.73 3.07 -16.70
N GLY A 430 -12.41 2.01 -15.95
CA GLY A 430 -12.58 0.64 -16.41
C GLY A 430 -14.01 0.29 -16.82
N TYR A 431 -15.01 0.79 -16.08
CA TYR A 431 -16.42 0.62 -16.46
C TYR A 431 -16.77 1.41 -17.74
N LEU A 432 -16.31 2.66 -17.88
CA LEU A 432 -16.56 3.46 -19.08
C LEU A 432 -15.95 2.79 -20.34
N ASP A 433 -14.73 2.29 -20.22
CA ASP A 433 -14.01 1.62 -21.30
C ASP A 433 -14.67 0.28 -21.70
N SER A 434 -15.37 -0.37 -20.76
CA SER A 434 -16.09 -1.63 -21.01
C SER A 434 -17.32 -1.49 -21.92
N LYS A 435 -17.77 -0.25 -22.22
CA LYS A 435 -18.93 0.04 -23.08
C LYS A 435 -20.24 -0.63 -22.65
N LYS A 436 -20.35 -1.05 -21.38
CA LYS A 436 -21.53 -1.72 -20.81
C LYS A 436 -22.82 -0.90 -20.92
N ILE A 437 -22.75 0.43 -20.78
CA ILE A 437 -23.90 1.32 -20.98
C ILE A 437 -24.45 1.21 -22.42
N LYS A 438 -23.57 1.12 -23.42
CA LYS A 438 -24.01 0.95 -24.82
C LYS A 438 -24.71 -0.39 -24.99
N ARG A 439 -24.14 -1.46 -24.42
CA ARG A 439 -24.75 -2.79 -24.41
C ARG A 439 -26.12 -2.81 -23.71
N LEU A 440 -26.26 -2.13 -22.57
CA LEU A 440 -27.52 -1.99 -21.85
C LEU A 440 -28.59 -1.35 -22.75
N LYS A 441 -28.28 -0.24 -23.43
CA LYS A 441 -29.21 0.41 -24.37
C LYS A 441 -29.59 -0.51 -25.54
N GLU A 442 -28.64 -1.26 -26.09
CA GLU A 442 -28.92 -2.23 -27.16
C GLU A 442 -29.86 -3.35 -26.69
N LEU A 443 -29.64 -3.89 -25.48
CA LEU A 443 -30.52 -4.92 -24.90
C LEU A 443 -31.91 -4.38 -24.58
N GLN A 444 -32.01 -3.16 -24.04
CA GLN A 444 -33.30 -2.49 -23.82
C GLN A 444 -34.09 -2.33 -25.13
N GLY A 445 -33.43 -1.98 -26.24
CA GLY A 445 -34.06 -1.93 -27.56
C GLY A 445 -34.57 -3.31 -28.02
N LYS A 446 -33.77 -4.36 -27.86
CA LYS A 446 -34.19 -5.75 -28.18
C LYS A 446 -35.34 -6.23 -27.31
N HIS A 447 -35.33 -5.88 -26.02
CA HIS A 447 -36.37 -6.22 -25.06
C HIS A 447 -37.71 -5.58 -25.43
N ALA A 448 -37.70 -4.28 -25.78
CA ALA A 448 -38.89 -3.58 -26.27
C ALA A 448 -39.47 -4.20 -27.55
N LEU A 449 -38.60 -4.56 -28.51
CA LEU A 449 -39.01 -5.26 -29.73
C LEU A 449 -39.62 -6.63 -29.42
N CYS A 450 -38.96 -7.43 -28.58
CA CYS A 450 -39.44 -8.75 -28.17
C CYS A 450 -40.80 -8.67 -27.46
N TYR A 451 -40.99 -7.66 -26.60
CA TYR A 451 -42.26 -7.40 -25.94
C TYR A 451 -43.39 -7.10 -26.93
N SER A 452 -43.13 -6.23 -27.92
CA SER A 452 -44.10 -5.91 -28.97
C SER A 452 -44.47 -7.14 -29.80
N GLN A 453 -43.48 -7.98 -30.15
CA GLN A 453 -43.72 -9.24 -30.85
C GLN A 453 -44.59 -10.20 -30.02
N LEU A 454 -44.30 -10.35 -28.72
CA LEU A 454 -45.09 -11.18 -27.82
C LEU A 454 -46.55 -10.69 -27.71
N GLN A 455 -46.76 -9.37 -27.67
CA GLN A 455 -48.09 -8.79 -27.67
C GLN A 455 -48.84 -9.06 -28.98
N ASN A 456 -48.15 -9.01 -30.12
CA ASN A 456 -48.71 -9.33 -31.42
C ASN A 456 -49.09 -10.83 -31.51
N CYS A 457 -48.22 -11.75 -31.06
CA CYS A 457 -48.54 -13.18 -30.97
C CYS A 457 -49.81 -13.43 -30.14
N LYS A 458 -49.95 -12.75 -29.00
CA LYS A 458 -51.15 -12.87 -28.15
C LYS A 458 -52.42 -12.38 -28.86
N ALA A 459 -52.32 -11.28 -29.61
CA ALA A 459 -53.45 -10.77 -30.39
C ALA A 459 -53.85 -11.76 -31.49
N LYS A 460 -52.89 -12.23 -32.30
CA LYS A 460 -53.12 -13.23 -33.35
C LYS A 460 -53.71 -14.53 -32.80
N HIS A 461 -53.20 -15.03 -31.69
CA HIS A 461 -53.72 -16.23 -31.04
C HIS A 461 -55.20 -16.04 -30.65
N LYS A 462 -55.59 -14.85 -30.16
CA LYS A 462 -56.99 -14.54 -29.83
C LYS A 462 -57.86 -14.52 -31.09
N ASP A 463 -57.36 -13.94 -32.18
CA ASP A 463 -58.09 -13.85 -33.46
C ASP A 463 -58.28 -15.25 -34.09
N ILE A 464 -57.24 -16.08 -34.12
CA ILE A 464 -57.31 -17.46 -34.60
C ILE A 464 -58.29 -18.27 -33.75
N LEU A 465 -58.27 -18.12 -32.43
CA LEU A 465 -59.21 -18.80 -31.54
C LEU A 465 -60.66 -18.42 -31.81
N ALA A 466 -60.93 -17.13 -32.09
CA ALA A 466 -62.27 -16.67 -32.45
C ALA A 466 -62.75 -17.28 -33.78
N GLU A 467 -61.90 -17.29 -34.81
CA GLU A 467 -62.22 -17.89 -36.12
C GLU A 467 -62.36 -19.42 -36.05
N LEU A 468 -61.56 -20.09 -35.22
CA LEU A 468 -61.67 -21.51 -34.94
C LEU A 468 -63.01 -21.86 -34.30
N ASN A 469 -63.42 -21.11 -33.26
CA ASN A 469 -64.70 -21.32 -32.59
C ASN A 469 -65.87 -21.07 -33.54
N LYS A 470 -65.83 -19.99 -34.32
CA LYS A 470 -66.83 -19.70 -35.36
C LYS A 470 -66.95 -20.84 -36.39
N SER A 471 -65.82 -21.40 -36.81
CA SER A 471 -65.80 -22.52 -37.76
C SER A 471 -66.36 -23.81 -37.14
N LYS A 472 -66.07 -24.08 -35.86
CA LYS A 472 -66.65 -25.21 -35.11
C LYS A 472 -68.16 -25.07 -34.90
N GLU A 473 -68.64 -23.88 -34.55
CA GLU A 473 -70.07 -23.58 -34.41
C GLU A 473 -70.81 -23.78 -35.75
N LEU A 474 -70.23 -23.29 -36.85
CA LEU A 474 -70.76 -23.54 -38.19
C LEU A 474 -70.84 -25.03 -38.48
N LEU A 475 -69.78 -25.79 -38.23
CA LEU A 475 -69.77 -27.24 -38.45
C LEU A 475 -70.86 -27.94 -37.63
N GLN A 476 -71.04 -27.55 -36.36
CA GLN A 476 -72.08 -28.10 -35.49
C GLN A 476 -73.49 -27.78 -35.99
N GLY A 477 -73.73 -26.54 -36.45
CA GLY A 477 -75.01 -26.11 -37.01
C GLY A 477 -75.40 -26.88 -38.29
N GLN A 478 -74.42 -27.35 -39.06
CA GLN A 478 -74.67 -28.14 -40.27
C GLN A 478 -75.17 -29.57 -39.93
N GLY A 479 -74.86 -30.12 -38.76
CA GLY A 479 -75.21 -31.51 -38.42
C GLY A 479 -76.72 -31.86 -38.48
N GLN A 480 -77.60 -30.88 -38.23
CA GLN A 480 -79.04 -31.10 -38.38
C GLN A 480 -79.47 -31.16 -39.85
N LEU A 481 -78.95 -30.26 -40.67
CA LEU A 481 -79.26 -30.21 -42.10
C LEU A 481 -78.77 -31.48 -42.82
N LYS A 482 -77.58 -31.98 -42.45
CA LYS A 482 -77.07 -33.26 -42.97
C LYS A 482 -78.04 -34.41 -42.72
N ARG A 483 -78.47 -34.56 -41.45
CA ARG A 483 -79.42 -35.62 -41.05
C ARG A 483 -80.72 -35.51 -41.82
N ASN A 484 -81.28 -34.30 -41.96
CA ASN A 484 -82.52 -34.10 -42.70
C ASN A 484 -82.41 -34.48 -44.20
N ILE A 485 -81.26 -34.21 -44.84
CA ILE A 485 -81.00 -34.60 -46.25
C ILE A 485 -80.86 -36.13 -46.35
N ASP A 486 -80.04 -36.74 -45.48
CA ASP A 486 -79.81 -38.19 -45.46
C ASP A 486 -81.10 -38.97 -45.17
N ASP A 487 -81.92 -38.49 -44.23
CA ASP A 487 -83.20 -39.10 -43.86
C ASP A 487 -84.23 -38.99 -45.01
N ASN A 488 -84.29 -37.85 -45.72
CA ASN A 488 -85.16 -37.67 -46.91
C ASN A 488 -84.73 -38.59 -48.05
N LEU A 489 -83.42 -38.68 -48.36
CA LEU A 489 -82.89 -39.58 -49.38
C LEU A 489 -83.23 -41.04 -49.06
N ASN A 490 -83.04 -41.47 -47.81
CA ASN A 490 -83.37 -42.82 -47.37
C ASN A 490 -84.87 -43.12 -47.47
N TYR A 491 -85.73 -42.18 -47.05
CA TYR A 491 -87.18 -42.30 -47.19
C TYR A 491 -87.59 -42.49 -48.65
N ARG A 492 -87.10 -41.64 -49.56
CA ARG A 492 -87.45 -41.70 -50.99
C ARG A 492 -86.98 -42.99 -51.65
N LYS A 493 -85.79 -43.47 -51.28
CA LYS A 493 -85.28 -44.77 -51.73
C LYS A 493 -86.21 -45.92 -51.32
N THR A 494 -86.69 -45.93 -50.08
CA THR A 494 -87.65 -46.93 -49.59
C THR A 494 -89.00 -46.78 -50.30
N LYS A 495 -89.51 -45.56 -50.49
CA LYS A 495 -90.77 -45.25 -51.21
C LYS A 495 -90.73 -45.76 -52.65
N ALA A 496 -89.66 -45.46 -53.39
CA ALA A 496 -89.48 -45.93 -54.76
C ALA A 496 -89.47 -47.47 -54.86
N GLU A 497 -88.84 -48.14 -53.89
CA GLU A 497 -88.81 -49.61 -53.85
C GLU A 497 -90.18 -50.22 -53.51
N VAL A 498 -90.95 -49.59 -52.61
CA VAL A 498 -92.34 -49.98 -52.34
C VAL A 498 -93.21 -49.84 -53.59
N GLU A 499 -93.08 -48.73 -54.34
CA GLU A 499 -93.81 -48.51 -55.59
C GLU A 499 -93.39 -49.49 -56.69
N ARG A 500 -92.09 -49.82 -56.77
CA ARG A 500 -91.57 -50.84 -57.69
C ARG A 500 -92.16 -52.22 -57.38
N LEU A 501 -92.15 -52.62 -56.11
CA LEU A 501 -92.75 -53.88 -55.67
C LEU A 501 -94.28 -53.89 -55.87
N THR A 502 -94.94 -52.75 -55.71
CA THR A 502 -96.38 -52.61 -55.99
C THR A 502 -96.68 -52.87 -57.46
N ARG A 503 -95.95 -52.23 -58.39
CA ARG A 503 -96.07 -52.47 -59.83
C ARG A 503 -95.74 -53.91 -60.22
N ASP A 504 -94.70 -54.49 -59.63
CA ASP A 504 -94.34 -55.90 -59.85
C ASP A 504 -95.47 -56.85 -59.42
N ILE A 505 -96.11 -56.58 -58.27
CA ILE A 505 -97.24 -57.37 -57.75
C ILE A 505 -98.44 -57.22 -58.69
N GLU A 506 -98.82 -56.00 -59.07
CA GLU A 506 -99.92 -55.73 -59.99
C GLU A 506 -99.72 -56.47 -61.34
N SER A 507 -98.50 -56.47 -61.88
CA SER A 507 -98.18 -57.20 -63.11
C SER A 507 -98.29 -58.73 -62.94
N LEU A 508 -97.89 -59.25 -61.78
CA LEU A 508 -98.02 -60.68 -61.48
C LEU A 508 -99.49 -61.07 -61.25
N GLU A 509 -100.28 -60.21 -60.62
CA GLU A 509 -101.72 -60.39 -60.42
C GLU A 509 -102.47 -60.38 -61.76
N GLU A 510 -102.10 -59.48 -62.69
CA GLU A 510 -102.65 -59.46 -64.05
C GLU A 510 -102.33 -60.76 -64.81
N ARG A 511 -101.11 -61.29 -64.67
CA ARG A 511 -100.75 -62.61 -65.22
C ARG A 511 -101.57 -63.75 -64.62
N VAL A 512 -101.81 -63.73 -63.30
CA VAL A 512 -102.69 -64.70 -62.63
C VAL A 512 -104.12 -64.61 -63.17
N LEU A 513 -104.66 -63.41 -63.35
CA LEU A 513 -105.98 -63.18 -63.95
C LEU A 513 -106.06 -63.71 -65.39
N SER A 514 -104.99 -63.56 -66.19
CA SER A 514 -104.94 -64.04 -67.57
C SER A 514 -104.97 -65.57 -67.71
N ILE A 515 -104.45 -66.30 -66.71
CA ILE A 515 -104.45 -67.76 -66.71
C ILE A 515 -105.84 -68.30 -66.30
N GLY A 516 -106.60 -67.56 -65.48
CA GLY A 516 -107.94 -67.89 -65.02
C GLY A 516 -107.99 -68.27 -63.54
N SER A 517 -109.19 -68.42 -62.97
CA SER A 517 -109.31 -68.73 -61.54
C SER A 517 -108.84 -70.16 -61.24
N SER A 518 -107.98 -70.31 -60.22
CA SER A 518 -107.49 -71.63 -59.77
C SER A 518 -108.63 -72.60 -59.49
N SER A 519 -109.73 -72.11 -58.91
CA SER A 519 -110.92 -72.91 -58.62
C SER A 519 -111.68 -73.36 -59.87
N ALA A 520 -111.70 -72.56 -60.94
CA ALA A 520 -112.31 -72.96 -62.21
C ALA A 520 -111.44 -74.01 -62.91
N ILE A 521 -110.12 -73.80 -62.96
CA ILE A 521 -109.18 -74.76 -63.57
C ILE A 521 -109.15 -76.06 -62.78
N GLU A 522 -109.20 -76.03 -61.45
CA GLU A 522 -109.31 -77.24 -60.61
C GLU A 522 -110.66 -77.95 -60.79
N ALA A 523 -111.76 -77.21 -60.94
CA ALA A 523 -113.08 -77.79 -61.19
C ALA A 523 -113.18 -78.42 -62.60
N ASP A 524 -112.57 -77.78 -63.60
CA ASP A 524 -112.42 -78.32 -64.95
C ASP A 524 -111.50 -79.55 -64.92
N LEU A 525 -110.31 -79.48 -64.29
CA LEU A 525 -109.39 -80.60 -64.11
C LEU A 525 -110.11 -81.81 -63.46
N LYS A 526 -110.91 -81.56 -62.41
CA LYS A 526 -111.71 -82.59 -61.74
C LYS A 526 -112.78 -83.17 -62.66
N ARG A 527 -113.47 -82.35 -63.45
CA ARG A 527 -114.44 -82.80 -64.46
C ARG A 527 -113.77 -83.64 -65.54
N HIS A 528 -112.66 -83.19 -66.11
CA HIS A 528 -111.89 -83.93 -67.12
C HIS A 528 -111.29 -85.22 -66.54
N SER A 529 -110.85 -85.22 -65.28
CA SER A 529 -110.41 -86.43 -64.58
C SER A 529 -111.54 -87.44 -64.36
N GLN A 530 -112.74 -86.97 -63.97
CA GLN A 530 -113.93 -87.83 -63.83
C GLN A 530 -114.43 -88.33 -65.19
N GLU A 531 -114.35 -87.51 -66.23
CA GLU A 531 -114.69 -87.92 -67.60
C GLU A 531 -113.67 -88.93 -68.14
N LYS A 532 -112.37 -88.78 -67.83
CA LYS A 532 -111.35 -89.78 -68.10
C LYS A 532 -111.66 -91.10 -67.38
N GLU A 533 -112.04 -91.06 -66.10
CA GLU A 533 -112.48 -92.26 -65.36
C GLU A 533 -113.74 -92.90 -65.97
N ARG A 534 -114.72 -92.08 -66.40
CA ARG A 534 -115.93 -92.54 -67.08
C ARG A 534 -115.60 -93.21 -68.42
N LEU A 535 -114.76 -92.59 -69.24
CA LEU A 535 -114.32 -93.13 -70.53
C LEU A 535 -113.48 -94.40 -70.36
N ASN A 536 -112.62 -94.46 -69.34
CA ASN A 536 -111.89 -95.68 -68.97
C ASN A 536 -112.85 -96.80 -68.51
N SER A 537 -113.89 -96.46 -67.75
CA SER A 537 -114.94 -97.40 -67.34
C SER A 537 -115.77 -97.88 -68.53
N GLU A 538 -116.01 -97.02 -69.52
CA GLU A 538 -116.72 -97.35 -70.76
C GLU A 538 -115.86 -98.27 -71.67
N VAL A 539 -114.54 -98.07 -71.71
CA VAL A 539 -113.60 -99.01 -72.33
C VAL A 539 -113.63 -100.37 -71.62
N LEU A 540 -113.63 -100.40 -70.29
CA LEU A 540 -113.74 -101.63 -69.49
C LEU A 540 -115.07 -102.36 -69.71
N PHE A 541 -116.18 -101.64 -69.84
CA PHE A 541 -117.52 -102.20 -70.09
C PHE A 541 -117.66 -102.78 -71.51
N ILE A 542 -117.09 -102.11 -72.53
CA ILE A 542 -117.06 -102.61 -73.91
C ILE A 542 -116.12 -103.82 -74.05
N GLN A 543 -115.05 -103.89 -73.25
CA GLN A 543 -114.13 -105.04 -73.19
C GLN A 543 -114.69 -106.24 -72.42
N SER A 544 -115.74 -106.08 -71.61
CA SER A 544 -116.39 -107.16 -70.87
C SER A 544 -117.71 -107.64 -71.50
N SER A 545 -118.16 -106.96 -72.57
CA SER A 545 -119.35 -107.33 -73.37
C SER A 545 -118.99 -107.92 -74.75
N ASN A 546 -117.72 -108.28 -74.95
CA ASN A 546 -117.12 -109.09 -76.03
C ASN A 546 -116.18 -110.10 -75.38
#